data_AF-A0A351ESR1-F1
#
_entry.id   AF-A0A351ESR1-F1
#
_cell.length_a   1.000
_cell.length_b   1.000
_cell.length_c   1.000
_cell.angle_alpha   90.00
_cell.angle_beta   90.00
_cell.angle_gamma   90.00
#
_symmetry.space_group_name_H-M   'P 1'
#
loop_
_entity.id
_entity.type
_entity.pdbx_description
1 polymer ?
#
loop_
_entity_poly.entity_id
_entity_poly.type
_entity_poly.pdbx_seq_one_letter_code
_entity_poly.pdbx_strand_id
1 'polypeptide(L)'
;MSETATKPSLDPDVLAALERERDFLLRSLDDLDAERAAGDLDTSDHAALADDYTRRLAEVARSIDEERTAFDQVDTKLDTRQRVFTVIGIVVLAVLAGVLLGEASGFRSPDDSVTGDIRQSSAGLLAEADTLTREQRWPEAIEVYDEVLDVAPGNVE
;
A
#
# COMPACT_ATOMS: atom_id res chain seq x y z
N MET A 1 -1.81 -1.34 52.42
CA MET A 1 -2.46 -0.66 51.28
C MET A 1 -1.71 -1.09 50.04
N SER A 2 -2.28 -2.04 49.28
CA SER A 2 -1.64 -2.53 48.06
C SER A 2 -1.94 -1.54 46.95
N GLU A 3 -0.94 -0.73 46.62
CA GLU A 3 -0.91 0.11 45.43
C GLU A 3 -1.00 -0.84 44.23
N THR A 4 -2.17 -0.84 43.58
CA THR A 4 -2.42 -1.69 42.44
C THR A 4 -1.73 -0.98 41.29
N ALA A 5 -0.46 -1.31 41.02
CA ALA A 5 0.22 -0.87 39.81
C ALA A 5 -0.67 -1.28 38.63
N THR A 6 -1.37 -0.29 38.06
CA THR A 6 -2.29 -0.50 36.95
C THR A 6 -1.43 -0.96 35.79
N LYS A 7 -1.63 -2.20 35.36
CA LYS A 7 -0.88 -2.75 34.23
C LYS A 7 -1.12 -1.87 33.01
N PRO A 8 -0.11 -1.65 32.16
CA PRO A 8 -0.28 -0.88 30.94
C PRO A 8 -1.38 -1.51 30.09
N SER A 9 -2.32 -0.67 29.67
CA SER A 9 -3.55 -1.03 28.96
C SER A 9 -3.31 -1.30 27.48
N LEU A 10 -2.22 -0.79 26.90
CA LEU A 10 -1.92 -0.85 25.46
C LEU A 10 -3.03 -0.22 24.60
N ASP A 11 -3.74 0.76 25.15
CA ASP A 11 -4.81 1.48 24.46
C ASP A 11 -4.30 2.86 23.99
N PRO A 12 -4.27 3.13 22.68
CA PRO A 12 -3.82 4.43 22.16
C PRO A 12 -4.69 5.59 22.66
N ASP A 13 -5.98 5.36 22.95
CA ASP A 13 -6.87 6.40 23.46
C ASP A 13 -6.53 6.77 24.91
N VAL A 14 -6.10 5.79 25.71
CA VAL A 14 -5.61 6.01 27.08
C VAL A 14 -4.31 6.83 27.05
N LEU A 15 -3.36 6.47 26.18
CA LEU A 15 -2.13 7.24 26.02
C LEU A 15 -2.42 8.69 25.61
N ALA A 16 -3.31 8.89 24.63
CA ALA A 16 -3.72 10.23 24.19
C ALA A 16 -4.44 11.03 25.28
N ALA A 17 -5.19 10.36 26.18
CA ALA A 17 -5.80 11.01 27.33
C ALA A 17 -4.77 11.46 28.37
N LEU A 18 -3.78 10.62 28.66
CA LEU A 18 -2.68 10.96 29.56
C LEU A 18 -1.85 12.13 29.03
N GLU A 19 -1.57 12.18 27.72
CA GLU A 19 -0.84 13.29 27.11
C GLU A 19 -1.61 14.61 27.18
N ARG A 20 -2.93 14.58 26.95
CA ARG A 20 -3.80 15.77 27.14
C ARG A 20 -3.79 16.25 28.59
N GLU A 21 -3.84 15.33 29.55
CA GLU A 21 -3.76 15.67 30.97
C GLU A 21 -2.41 16.29 31.32
N ARG A 22 -1.30 15.73 30.83
CA ARG A 22 0.05 16.30 31.01
C ARG A 22 0.10 17.75 30.50
N ASP A 23 -0.40 17.99 29.30
CA ASP A 23 -0.36 19.31 28.68
C ASP A 23 -1.25 20.31 29.45
N PHE A 24 -2.39 19.85 29.97
CA PHE A 24 -3.23 20.64 30.88
C PHE A 24 -2.50 21.01 32.17
N LEU A 25 -1.81 20.06 32.81
CA LEU A 25 -1.06 20.29 34.05
C LEU A 25 0.09 21.28 33.85
N LEU A 26 0.85 21.14 32.75
CA LEU A 26 1.93 22.08 32.40
C LEU A 26 1.38 23.49 32.17
N ARG A 27 0.27 23.62 31.43
CA ARG A 27 -0.38 24.92 31.24
C ARG A 27 -0.90 25.51 32.55
N SER A 28 -1.43 24.68 33.45
CA SER A 28 -1.90 25.12 34.75
C SER A 28 -0.77 25.61 35.64
N LEU A 29 0.41 24.98 35.57
CA LEU A 29 1.62 25.45 36.26
C LEU A 29 2.10 26.81 35.70
N ASP A 30 2.13 26.97 34.38
CA ASP A 30 2.49 28.24 33.74
C ASP A 30 1.52 29.38 34.15
N ASP A 31 0.21 29.08 34.21
CA ASP A 31 -0.82 30.01 34.61
C ASP A 31 -0.70 30.39 36.09
N LEU A 32 -0.45 29.40 36.96
CA LEU A 32 -0.22 29.59 38.39
C LEU A 32 0.99 30.51 38.66
N ASP A 33 2.07 30.35 37.89
CA ASP A 33 3.24 31.24 37.95
C ASP A 33 2.91 32.67 37.50
N ALA A 34 2.06 32.82 36.49
CA ALA A 34 1.61 34.11 36.00
C ALA A 34 0.70 34.83 37.01
N GLU A 35 -0.27 34.14 37.62
CA GLU A 35 -1.14 34.68 38.68
C GLU A 35 -0.31 35.12 39.89
N ARG A 36 0.70 34.33 40.27
CA ARG A 36 1.63 34.70 41.34
C ARG A 36 2.44 35.94 41.00
N ALA A 37 2.93 36.06 39.77
CA ALA A 37 3.66 37.23 39.30
C ALA A 37 2.78 38.49 39.23
N ALA A 38 1.48 38.34 38.94
CA ALA A 38 0.50 39.42 38.98
C ALA A 38 0.15 39.86 40.42
N GLY A 39 0.48 39.03 41.42
CA GLY A 39 0.16 39.27 42.83
C GLY A 39 -1.24 38.81 43.22
N ASP A 40 -1.93 38.09 42.33
CA ASP A 40 -3.28 37.56 42.56
C ASP A 40 -3.26 36.33 43.48
N LEU A 41 -2.09 35.70 43.64
CA LEU A 41 -1.88 34.52 44.48
C LEU A 41 -0.75 34.75 45.50
N ASP A 42 -0.91 34.26 46.74
CA ASP A 42 0.13 34.35 47.75
C ASP A 42 1.23 33.25 47.60
N THR A 43 2.35 33.39 48.32
CA THR A 43 3.49 32.45 48.17
C THR A 43 3.15 31.05 48.66
N SER A 44 2.38 30.97 49.75
CA SER A 44 2.03 29.70 50.39
C SER A 44 1.05 28.92 49.55
N ASP A 45 0.04 29.60 49.02
CA ASP A 45 -0.97 29.03 48.14
C ASP A 45 -0.34 28.59 46.82
N HIS A 46 0.54 29.41 46.24
CA HIS A 46 1.32 29.04 45.05
C HIS A 46 2.11 27.76 45.27
N ALA A 47 2.89 27.70 46.36
CA ALA A 47 3.71 26.54 46.67
C ALA A 47 2.87 25.27 46.89
N ALA A 48 1.74 25.37 47.61
CA ALA A 48 0.86 24.24 47.86
C ALA A 48 0.23 23.68 46.57
N LEU A 49 -0.26 24.57 45.70
CA LEU A 49 -0.84 24.18 44.40
C LEU A 49 0.22 23.65 43.45
N ALA A 50 1.38 24.29 43.36
CA ALA A 50 2.48 23.85 42.52
C ALA A 50 2.97 22.45 42.91
N ASP A 51 3.09 22.16 44.20
CA ASP A 51 3.47 20.83 44.69
C ASP A 51 2.45 19.76 44.30
N ASP A 52 1.16 20.06 44.36
CA ASP A 52 0.10 19.12 43.98
C ASP A 52 0.10 18.85 42.46
N TYR A 53 0.14 19.91 41.65
CA TYR A 53 0.24 19.79 40.20
C TYR A 53 1.51 19.07 39.77
N THR A 54 2.65 19.35 40.40
CA THR A 54 3.93 18.68 40.12
C THR A 54 3.86 17.19 40.48
N ARG A 55 3.25 16.84 41.62
CA ARG A 55 3.05 15.44 42.01
C ARG A 55 2.21 14.69 40.98
N ARG A 56 1.08 15.27 40.57
CA ARG A 56 0.19 14.69 39.57
C ARG A 56 0.85 14.60 38.19
N LEU A 57 1.63 15.60 37.81
CA LEU A 57 2.41 15.59 36.56
C LEU A 57 3.43 14.45 36.56
N ALA A 58 4.12 14.21 37.68
CA ALA A 58 5.07 13.11 37.80
C ALA A 58 4.38 11.73 37.72
N GLU A 59 3.17 11.60 38.27
CA GLU A 59 2.36 10.40 38.14
C GLU A 59 1.95 10.14 36.68
N VAL A 60 1.37 11.15 36.01
CA VAL A 60 0.96 11.06 34.60
C VAL A 60 2.16 10.77 33.70
N ALA A 61 3.30 11.42 33.92
CA ALA A 61 4.52 11.18 33.15
C ALA A 61 5.01 9.72 33.28
N ARG A 62 4.92 9.14 34.49
CA ARG A 62 5.24 7.72 34.71
C ARG A 62 4.28 6.80 33.96
N SER A 63 2.98 7.05 34.02
CA SER A 63 1.99 6.25 33.29
C SER A 63 2.17 6.31 31.77
N ILE A 64 2.54 7.49 31.22
CA ILE A 64 2.87 7.63 29.80
C ILE A 64 4.08 6.77 29.43
N ASP A 65 5.13 6.79 30.25
CA ASP A 65 6.35 6.01 30.02
C ASP A 65 6.08 4.50 30.07
N GLU A 66 5.26 4.06 31.02
CA GLU A 66 4.82 2.67 31.15
C GLU A 66 4.01 2.19 29.94
N GLU A 67 3.04 2.98 29.45
CA GLU A 67 2.26 2.66 28.25
C GLU A 67 3.17 2.61 27.01
N ARG A 68 4.03 3.61 26.80
CA ARG A 68 4.98 3.64 25.67
C ARG A 68 5.92 2.44 25.68
N THR A 69 6.49 2.13 26.84
CA THR A 69 7.37 0.97 27.02
C THR A 69 6.62 -0.35 26.76
N ALA A 70 5.33 -0.42 27.07
CA ALA A 70 4.52 -1.58 26.75
C ALA A 70 4.25 -1.70 25.24
N PHE A 71 3.93 -0.59 24.56
CA PHE A 71 3.78 -0.57 23.11
C PHE A 71 5.06 -1.03 22.39
N ASP A 72 6.22 -0.49 22.78
CA ASP A 72 7.52 -0.86 22.21
C ASP A 72 7.84 -2.35 22.39
N GLN A 73 7.47 -2.93 23.54
CA GLN A 73 7.63 -4.36 23.79
C GLN A 73 6.73 -5.23 22.91
N VAL A 74 5.49 -4.79 22.64
CA VAL A 74 4.58 -5.49 21.73
C VAL A 74 5.11 -5.42 20.29
N ASP A 75 5.53 -4.24 19.83
CA ASP A 75 6.11 -4.05 18.49
C ASP A 75 7.38 -4.90 18.29
N THR A 76 8.25 -4.94 19.30
CA THR A 76 9.49 -5.75 19.25
C THR A 76 9.19 -7.26 19.27
N LYS A 77 8.08 -7.69 19.88
CA LYS A 77 7.68 -9.10 19.95
C LYS A 77 7.08 -9.61 18.64
N LEU A 78 6.56 -8.73 17.80
CA LEU A 78 6.25 -9.04 16.40
C LEU A 78 7.57 -9.17 15.63
N ASP A 79 8.15 -10.37 15.75
CA ASP A 79 9.47 -10.80 15.32
C ASP A 79 9.98 -10.01 14.10
N THR A 80 11.02 -9.21 14.31
CA THR A 80 11.70 -8.45 13.24
C THR A 80 12.04 -9.35 12.05
N ARG A 81 12.27 -10.65 12.28
CA ARG A 81 12.42 -11.63 11.19
C ARG A 81 11.16 -11.78 10.37
N GLN A 82 10.00 -11.92 11.00
CA GLN A 82 8.71 -12.03 10.32
C GLN A 82 8.40 -10.75 9.53
N ARG A 83 8.75 -9.57 10.05
CA ARG A 83 8.64 -8.31 9.31
C ARG A 83 9.58 -8.27 8.10
N VAL A 84 10.83 -8.69 8.27
CA VAL A 84 11.82 -8.81 7.17
C VAL A 84 11.37 -9.83 6.13
N PHE A 85 10.89 -11.00 6.53
CA PHE A 85 10.34 -12.01 5.62
C PHE A 85 9.09 -11.51 4.91
N THR A 86 8.25 -10.72 5.57
CA THR A 86 7.06 -10.10 4.93
C THR A 86 7.50 -9.09 3.87
N VAL A 87 8.46 -8.21 4.19
CA VAL A 87 9.03 -7.25 3.23
C VAL A 87 9.70 -7.98 2.07
N ILE A 88 10.53 -8.99 2.35
CA ILE A 88 11.16 -9.83 1.32
C ILE A 88 10.08 -10.51 0.48
N GLY A 89 9.03 -11.06 1.09
CA GLY A 89 7.92 -11.69 0.38
C GLY A 89 7.19 -10.71 -0.54
N ILE A 90 6.91 -9.50 -0.09
CA ILE A 90 6.31 -8.43 -0.91
C ILE A 90 7.24 -8.04 -2.06
N VAL A 91 8.54 -7.87 -1.80
CA VAL A 91 9.54 -7.55 -2.83
C VAL A 91 9.63 -8.68 -3.87
N VAL A 92 9.71 -9.94 -3.42
CA VAL A 92 9.73 -11.11 -4.31
C VAL A 92 8.45 -11.18 -5.14
N LEU A 93 7.28 -10.96 -4.53
CA LEU A 93 6.00 -10.91 -5.24
C LEU A 93 5.97 -9.79 -6.28
N ALA A 94 6.44 -8.58 -5.94
CA ALA A 94 6.50 -7.45 -6.86
C ALA A 94 7.48 -7.71 -8.02
N VAL A 95 8.63 -8.32 -7.74
CA VAL A 95 9.61 -8.73 -8.76
C VAL A 95 9.01 -9.82 -9.65
N LEU A 96 8.38 -10.85 -9.09
CA LEU A 96 7.72 -11.91 -9.87
C LEU A 96 6.60 -11.34 -10.74
N ALA A 97 5.77 -10.45 -10.21
CA ALA A 97 4.73 -9.77 -10.99
C ALA A 97 5.33 -8.92 -12.12
N GLY A 98 6.42 -8.20 -11.85
CA GLY A 98 7.15 -7.43 -12.86
C GLY A 98 7.79 -8.30 -13.95
N VAL A 99 8.41 -9.43 -13.57
CA VAL A 99 9.03 -10.38 -14.51
C VAL A 99 7.98 -11.11 -15.33
N LEU A 100 6.88 -11.57 -14.72
CA LEU A 100 5.77 -12.21 -15.45
C LEU A 100 5.08 -11.24 -16.41
N LEU A 101 4.94 -9.97 -16.03
CA LEU A 101 4.47 -8.92 -16.94
C LEU A 101 5.48 -8.68 -18.07
N GLY A 102 6.78 -8.77 -17.79
CA GLY A 102 7.87 -8.71 -18.76
C GLY A 102 7.86 -9.87 -19.76
N GLU A 103 7.70 -11.12 -19.30
CA GLU A 103 7.61 -12.32 -20.14
C GLU A 103 6.31 -12.35 -20.95
N ALA A 104 5.18 -11.91 -20.38
CA ALA A 104 3.93 -11.75 -21.13
C ALA A 104 4.00 -10.62 -22.17
N SER A 105 4.97 -9.71 -22.08
CA SER A 105 5.26 -8.69 -23.09
C SER A 105 6.29 -9.11 -24.14
N GLY A 106 6.73 -10.38 -24.11
CA GLY A 106 7.72 -10.96 -25.00
C GLY A 106 7.15 -11.77 -26.18
N PHE A 107 6.04 -11.37 -26.79
CA PHE A 107 5.72 -11.73 -28.18
C PHE A 107 4.75 -10.68 -28.76
N ARG A 108 5.31 -9.58 -29.24
CA ARG A 108 4.68 -8.85 -30.34
C ARG A 108 5.34 -9.33 -31.62
N SER A 109 4.79 -10.37 -32.22
CA SER A 109 4.89 -10.50 -33.67
C SER A 109 4.25 -9.22 -34.25
N PRO A 110 4.95 -8.41 -35.05
CA PRO A 110 4.39 -7.17 -35.61
C PRO A 110 3.22 -7.37 -36.59
N ASP A 111 2.71 -8.59 -36.76
CA ASP A 111 1.73 -8.94 -37.80
C ASP A 111 0.36 -9.42 -37.29
N ASP A 112 0.14 -9.55 -35.98
CA ASP A 112 -1.21 -9.89 -35.47
C ASP A 112 -2.09 -8.64 -35.40
N SER A 113 -2.61 -8.32 -36.58
CA SER A 113 -3.62 -7.30 -36.83
C SER A 113 -4.92 -7.54 -36.05
N VAL A 114 -5.49 -6.41 -35.65
CA VAL A 114 -6.59 -6.20 -34.69
C VAL A 114 -7.99 -6.59 -35.20
N THR A 115 -8.12 -7.49 -36.18
CA THR A 115 -9.46 -7.89 -36.67
C THR A 115 -9.53 -9.40 -36.90
N GLY A 116 -10.55 -10.03 -36.34
CA GLY A 116 -10.65 -11.48 -36.19
C GLY A 116 -10.58 -12.30 -37.48
N ASP A 117 -10.13 -13.54 -37.31
CA ASP A 117 -10.46 -14.71 -38.13
C ASP A 117 -10.17 -14.66 -39.64
N ILE A 118 -9.17 -13.89 -40.08
CA ILE A 118 -8.79 -13.83 -41.50
C ILE A 118 -8.11 -15.12 -41.98
N ARG A 119 -7.55 -15.92 -41.06
CA ARG A 119 -6.77 -17.12 -41.41
C ARG A 119 -7.59 -18.23 -42.06
N GLN A 120 -8.93 -18.12 -42.04
CA GLN A 120 -9.85 -19.05 -42.70
C GLN A 120 -10.82 -18.35 -43.67
N SER A 121 -10.58 -17.07 -43.99
CA SER A 121 -11.45 -16.27 -44.85
C SER A 121 -10.95 -16.26 -46.29
N SER A 122 -11.87 -16.19 -47.25
CA SER A 122 -11.61 -16.06 -48.69
C SER A 122 -10.62 -14.93 -49.04
N ALA A 123 -10.52 -13.88 -48.21
CA ALA A 123 -9.57 -12.79 -48.40
C ALA A 123 -8.10 -13.20 -48.20
N GLY A 124 -7.82 -14.14 -47.28
CA GLY A 124 -6.46 -14.68 -47.07
C GLY A 124 -6.01 -15.56 -48.22
N LEU A 125 -6.89 -16.48 -48.65
CA LEU A 125 -6.66 -17.35 -49.81
C LEU A 125 -6.46 -16.54 -51.10
N LEU A 126 -7.23 -15.45 -51.29
CA LEU A 126 -7.07 -14.59 -52.47
C LEU A 126 -5.71 -13.88 -52.51
N ALA A 127 -5.22 -13.40 -51.36
CA ALA A 127 -3.91 -12.77 -51.26
C ALA A 127 -2.75 -13.76 -51.53
N GLU A 128 -2.93 -15.02 -51.15
CA GLU A 128 -2.00 -16.11 -51.45
C GLU A 128 -1.99 -16.44 -52.95
N ALA A 129 -3.17 -16.57 -53.57
CA ALA A 129 -3.31 -16.80 -55.00
C ALA A 129 -2.67 -15.67 -55.85
N ASP A 130 -2.84 -14.42 -55.42
CA ASP A 130 -2.21 -13.24 -56.05
C ASP A 130 -0.68 -13.25 -55.93
N THR A 131 -0.15 -13.83 -54.86
CA THR A 131 1.30 -13.96 -54.66
C THR A 131 1.86 -15.04 -55.59
N LEU A 132 1.22 -16.20 -55.66
CA LEU A 132 1.61 -17.30 -56.56
C LEU A 132 1.52 -16.88 -58.05
N THR A 133 0.51 -16.08 -58.39
CA THR A 133 0.35 -15.47 -59.71
C THR A 133 1.53 -14.57 -60.07
N ARG A 134 1.95 -13.68 -59.15
CA ARG A 134 3.13 -12.82 -59.35
C ARG A 134 4.44 -13.62 -59.47
N GLU A 135 4.53 -14.75 -58.76
CA GLU A 135 5.65 -15.68 -58.83
C GLU A 135 5.64 -16.56 -60.10
N GLN A 136 4.63 -16.40 -60.98
CA GLN A 136 4.43 -17.19 -62.20
C GLN A 136 4.20 -18.68 -61.93
N ARG A 137 3.72 -19.01 -60.73
CA ARG A 137 3.37 -20.36 -60.26
C ARG A 137 1.89 -20.62 -60.52
N TRP A 138 1.55 -20.64 -61.80
CA TRP A 138 0.18 -20.73 -62.29
C TRP A 138 -0.58 -21.98 -61.80
N PRO A 139 0.00 -23.19 -61.79
CA PRO A 139 -0.71 -24.38 -61.33
C PRO A 139 -1.17 -24.26 -59.88
N GLU A 140 -0.29 -23.81 -58.99
CA GLU A 140 -0.60 -23.66 -57.57
C GLU A 140 -1.55 -22.49 -57.31
N ALA A 141 -1.43 -21.39 -58.07
CA ALA A 141 -2.37 -20.28 -57.98
C ALA A 141 -3.82 -20.70 -58.32
N ILE A 142 -3.99 -21.56 -59.33
CA ILE A 142 -5.32 -22.07 -59.75
C ILE A 142 -5.95 -22.91 -58.63
N GLU A 143 -5.19 -23.79 -57.98
CA GLU A 143 -5.68 -24.62 -56.88
C GLU A 143 -6.22 -23.75 -55.72
N VAL A 144 -5.51 -22.66 -55.39
CA VAL A 144 -5.94 -21.72 -54.34
C VAL A 144 -7.16 -20.91 -54.78
N TYR A 145 -7.27 -20.52 -56.06
CA TYR A 145 -8.46 -19.86 -56.59
C TYR A 145 -9.71 -20.76 -56.54
N ASP A 146 -9.57 -22.06 -56.82
CA ASP A 146 -10.68 -23.02 -56.70
C ASP A 146 -11.14 -23.13 -55.23
N GLU A 147 -10.20 -23.14 -54.28
CA GLU A 147 -10.53 -23.14 -52.84
C GLU A 147 -11.28 -21.85 -52.41
N VAL A 148 -10.92 -20.70 -52.99
CA VAL A 148 -11.68 -19.44 -52.78
C VAL A 148 -13.13 -19.58 -53.27
N LEU A 149 -13.35 -20.19 -54.43
CA LEU A 149 -14.69 -20.39 -55.00
C LEU A 149 -15.52 -21.40 -54.18
N ASP A 150 -14.89 -22.41 -53.61
CA ASP A 150 -15.56 -23.37 -52.71
C ASP A 150 -16.02 -22.71 -51.40
N VAL A 151 -15.20 -21.80 -50.85
CA VAL A 151 -15.51 -21.08 -49.60
C VAL A 151 -16.47 -19.90 -49.84
N ALA A 152 -16.35 -19.21 -50.97
CA ALA A 152 -17.11 -18.01 -51.33
C ALA A 152 -17.53 -18.04 -52.82
N PRO A 153 -18.58 -18.81 -53.18
CA PRO A 153 -18.98 -19.04 -54.58
C PRO A 153 -19.54 -17.80 -55.30
N GLY A 154 -19.72 -16.68 -54.59
CA GLY A 154 -20.11 -15.39 -55.15
C GLY A 154 -18.94 -14.50 -55.57
N ASN A 155 -17.70 -14.95 -55.40
CA ASN A 155 -16.48 -14.18 -55.71
C ASN A 155 -16.05 -14.41 -57.17
N VAL A 156 -16.88 -13.92 -58.09
CA VAL A 156 -16.65 -13.98 -59.55
C VAL A 156 -16.28 -12.59 -60.08
N GLU A 157 -15.09 -12.11 -59.76
CA GLU A 157 -14.47 -10.95 -60.44
C GLU A 157 -13.35 -11.40 -61.38
#